data_AF-A0A4S1E2D5-F1
#
_entry.id   AF-A0A4S1E2D5-F1
#
_cell.length_a   1.000
_cell.length_b   1.000
_cell.length_c   1.000
_cell.angle_alpha   90.00
_cell.angle_beta   90.00
_cell.angle_gamma   90.00
#
_symmetry.space_group_name_H-M   'P 1'
#
loop_
_entity.id
_entity.type
_entity.pdbx_description
1 polymer ?
#
loop_
_entity_poly.entity_id
_entity_poly.type
_entity_poly.pdbx_seq_one_letter_code
_entity_poly.pdbx_strand_id
1 'polypeptide(L)'
;MRWIIFFFILISNNVLFAKEWKSLKVYQRETQQKFLSPSDWLKCDRTKNTLVWQRANIYNLSHNLPEEYVNIKQRRDFYKWLFNELNKKEHEVIWVKMAYFISKKMHLVEVFPYSIFSKRTIKVYAKQGSKTVFNNVFIELQKLYNSQVILKTGKAIGWDKTILKKEQYEWIDGIYKTMDAKNLKTLERIAKGKFLYGLLVPKIIRFKGNLSEAEIRYNYAIEVLKPYCENRYK
;
A
#
# COMPACT_ATOMS: atom_id res chain seq x y z
N MET A 1 37.46 -18.74 46.06
CA MET A 1 37.26 -18.51 44.61
C MET A 1 36.17 -19.45 44.12
N ARG A 2 34.97 -18.94 43.83
CA ARG A 2 33.90 -19.71 43.17
C ARG A 2 33.61 -19.05 41.84
N TRP A 3 33.95 -19.75 40.76
CA TRP A 3 33.73 -19.30 39.40
C TRP A 3 32.24 -19.36 39.05
N ILE A 4 31.79 -18.27 38.43
CA ILE A 4 30.47 -18.03 37.86
C ILE A 4 30.37 -18.80 36.54
N ILE A 5 29.23 -19.47 36.29
CA ILE A 5 28.73 -19.67 34.93
C ILE A 5 27.22 -19.41 34.94
N PHE A 6 26.82 -18.20 34.54
CA PHE A 6 25.44 -17.90 34.15
C PHE A 6 25.32 -18.17 32.65
N PHE A 7 24.53 -19.18 32.27
CA PHE A 7 24.22 -19.49 30.88
C PHE A 7 23.02 -18.63 30.45
N PHE A 8 23.27 -17.50 29.78
CA PHE A 8 22.23 -16.72 29.12
C PHE A 8 21.93 -17.34 27.76
N ILE A 9 20.85 -18.12 27.66
CA ILE A 9 20.31 -18.57 26.37
C ILE A 9 19.54 -17.38 25.77
N LEU A 10 20.21 -16.65 24.88
CA LEU A 10 19.59 -15.69 23.98
C LEU A 10 18.78 -16.45 22.92
N ILE A 11 17.53 -16.78 23.23
CA ILE A 11 16.54 -17.18 22.22
C ILE A 11 16.18 -15.92 21.45
N SER A 12 16.95 -15.63 20.41
CA SER A 12 16.58 -14.63 19.41
C SER A 12 15.43 -15.18 18.56
N ASN A 13 14.20 -15.05 19.06
CA ASN A 13 12.99 -15.20 18.27
C ASN A 13 12.89 -14.04 17.27
N ASN A 14 13.77 -14.02 16.27
CA ASN A 14 13.59 -13.22 15.07
C ASN A 14 12.53 -13.90 14.21
N VAL A 15 11.28 -13.89 14.68
CA VAL A 15 10.18 -14.39 13.88
C VAL A 15 9.77 -13.31 12.89
N LEU A 16 10.57 -13.20 11.83
CA LEU A 16 10.16 -12.61 10.56
C LEU A 16 9.14 -13.56 9.93
N PHE A 17 7.91 -13.55 10.46
CA PHE A 17 6.80 -14.26 9.85
C PHE A 17 6.39 -13.52 8.58
N ALA A 18 7.04 -13.84 7.46
CA ALA A 18 6.49 -13.49 6.16
C ALA A 18 5.26 -14.37 5.92
N LYS A 19 4.07 -13.77 5.77
CA LYS A 19 2.86 -14.52 5.36
C LYS A 19 2.85 -14.90 3.89
N GLU A 20 3.73 -14.29 3.10
CA GLU A 20 3.99 -14.71 1.72
C GLU A 20 5.15 -15.72 1.69
N TRP A 21 4.83 -16.94 1.28
CA TRP A 21 5.78 -18.03 1.19
C TRP A 21 6.23 -18.26 -0.25
N LYS A 22 7.50 -18.59 -0.45
CA LYS A 22 8.02 -18.92 -1.80
C LYS A 22 7.34 -20.16 -2.38
N SER A 23 7.07 -21.15 -1.54
CA SER A 23 6.41 -22.42 -1.89
C SER A 23 5.88 -23.13 -0.64
N LEU A 24 4.98 -24.09 -0.82
CA LEU A 24 4.46 -24.91 0.29
C LEU A 24 5.56 -25.72 1.00
N LYS A 25 6.59 -26.19 0.27
CA LYS A 25 7.73 -26.89 0.89
C LYS A 25 8.50 -26.01 1.88
N VAL A 26 8.69 -24.73 1.53
CA VAL A 26 9.37 -23.76 2.40
C VAL A 26 8.53 -23.51 3.65
N TYR A 27 7.22 -23.31 3.47
CA TYR A 27 6.27 -23.18 4.56
C TYR A 27 6.33 -24.37 5.53
N GLN A 28 6.11 -25.58 5.02
CA GLN A 28 6.10 -26.82 5.82
C GLN A 28 7.38 -27.02 6.61
N ARG A 29 8.54 -26.72 6.01
CA ARG A 29 9.83 -26.82 6.69
C ARG A 29 9.97 -25.81 7.83
N GLU A 30 9.47 -24.60 7.68
CA GLU A 30 9.67 -23.51 8.64
C GLU A 30 8.59 -23.48 9.73
N THR A 31 7.36 -23.91 9.42
CA THR A 31 6.24 -23.91 10.39
C THR A 31 5.93 -25.29 10.95
N GLN A 32 6.47 -26.36 10.35
CA GLN A 32 6.08 -27.76 10.62
C GLN A 32 4.59 -28.06 10.35
N GLN A 33 3.87 -27.14 9.71
CA GLN A 33 2.45 -27.31 9.37
C GLN A 33 2.29 -27.83 7.95
N LYS A 34 1.42 -28.83 7.76
CA LYS A 34 1.17 -29.45 6.45
C LYS A 34 0.47 -28.51 5.45
N PHE A 35 -0.39 -27.63 5.94
CA PHE A 35 -1.24 -26.75 5.14
C PHE A 35 -1.05 -25.29 5.59
N LEU A 36 -1.17 -24.36 4.64
CA LEU A 36 -1.12 -22.92 4.92
C LEU A 36 -2.17 -22.52 5.94
N SER A 37 -1.80 -21.64 6.87
CA SER A 37 -2.78 -21.02 7.77
C SER A 37 -3.69 -20.06 6.99
N PRO A 38 -4.86 -19.69 7.54
CA PRO A 38 -5.80 -18.81 6.85
C PRO A 38 -5.24 -17.45 6.43
N SER A 39 -4.21 -16.93 7.12
CA SER A 39 -3.56 -15.65 6.79
C SER A 39 -2.36 -15.79 5.85
N ASP A 40 -1.91 -17.02 5.56
CA ASP A 40 -0.74 -17.29 4.71
C ASP A 40 -1.13 -17.51 3.24
N TRP A 41 -0.21 -17.18 2.32
CA TRP A 41 -0.35 -17.46 0.90
C TRP A 41 1.00 -17.75 0.25
N LEU A 42 1.02 -18.42 -0.91
CA LEU A 42 2.23 -18.53 -1.72
C LEU A 42 2.38 -17.31 -2.63
N LYS A 43 3.61 -16.96 -2.99
CA LYS A 43 3.88 -15.91 -4.00
C LYS A 43 3.13 -16.15 -5.32
N CYS A 44 2.97 -17.42 -5.73
CA CYS A 44 2.18 -17.77 -6.91
C CYS A 44 0.68 -17.49 -6.72
N ASP A 45 0.14 -17.63 -5.51
CA ASP A 45 -1.25 -17.35 -5.19
C ASP A 45 -1.58 -15.88 -5.40
N ARG A 46 -0.75 -14.97 -4.86
CA ARG A 46 -0.91 -13.53 -5.06
C ARG A 46 -0.79 -13.14 -6.53
N THR A 47 0.24 -13.64 -7.22
CA THR A 47 0.50 -13.26 -8.62
C THR A 47 -0.56 -13.78 -9.59
N LYS A 48 -1.18 -14.92 -9.29
CA LYS A 48 -2.28 -15.50 -10.07
C LYS A 48 -3.68 -15.16 -9.53
N ASN A 49 -3.77 -14.41 -8.42
CA ASN A 49 -5.01 -14.08 -7.72
C ASN A 49 -5.89 -15.32 -7.39
N THR A 50 -5.27 -16.39 -6.88
CA THR A 50 -5.97 -17.66 -6.57
C THR A 50 -6.92 -17.51 -5.38
N LEU A 51 -7.79 -18.51 -5.17
CA LEU A 51 -8.69 -18.55 -4.01
C LEU A 51 -7.95 -18.51 -2.67
N VAL A 52 -6.73 -19.06 -2.58
CA VAL A 52 -5.90 -19.01 -1.37
C VAL A 52 -5.57 -17.55 -1.03
N TRP A 53 -5.10 -16.79 -2.02
CA TRP A 53 -4.83 -15.36 -1.85
C TRP A 53 -6.08 -14.57 -1.47
N GLN A 54 -7.21 -14.83 -2.12
CA GLN A 54 -8.46 -14.14 -1.83
C GLN A 54 -8.95 -14.43 -0.39
N ARG A 55 -8.89 -15.70 0.04
CA ARG A 55 -9.24 -16.11 1.41
C ARG A 55 -8.31 -15.48 2.45
N ALA A 56 -7.00 -15.44 2.18
CA ALA A 56 -6.05 -14.76 3.04
C ALA A 56 -6.34 -13.26 3.15
N ASN A 57 -6.70 -12.60 2.05
CA ASN A 57 -7.08 -11.20 2.10
C ASN A 57 -8.34 -10.96 2.94
N ILE A 58 -9.36 -11.80 2.79
CA ILE A 58 -10.59 -11.73 3.59
C ILE A 58 -10.26 -11.92 5.07
N TYR A 59 -9.49 -12.95 5.41
CA TYR A 59 -9.10 -13.25 6.78
C TYR A 59 -8.30 -12.10 7.39
N ASN A 60 -7.28 -11.61 6.68
CA ASN A 60 -6.45 -10.51 7.17
C ASN A 60 -7.27 -9.23 7.35
N LEU A 61 -8.18 -8.93 6.42
CA LEU A 61 -9.07 -7.78 6.52
C LEU A 61 -10.05 -7.91 7.70
N SER A 62 -10.64 -9.09 7.90
CA SER A 62 -11.60 -9.33 8.99
C SER A 62 -10.97 -9.32 10.38
N HIS A 63 -9.66 -9.56 10.48
CA HIS A 63 -8.92 -9.56 11.75
C HIS A 63 -8.05 -8.32 11.93
N ASN A 64 -8.17 -7.31 11.04
CA ASN A 64 -7.39 -6.08 11.06
C ASN A 64 -5.87 -6.34 11.13
N LEU A 65 -5.36 -7.16 10.20
CA LEU A 65 -3.95 -7.55 10.10
C LEU A 65 -3.23 -6.88 8.91
N PRO A 66 -3.02 -5.55 8.92
CA PRO A 66 -2.33 -4.85 7.82
C PRO A 66 -0.83 -5.19 7.72
N GLU A 67 -0.22 -5.62 8.83
CA GLU A 67 1.23 -5.88 8.89
C GLU A 67 1.66 -7.10 8.07
N GLU A 68 0.72 -7.98 7.70
CA GLU A 68 0.98 -9.15 6.87
C GLU A 68 1.42 -8.78 5.44
N TYR A 69 1.09 -7.57 5.01
CA TYR A 69 1.48 -7.02 3.71
C TYR A 69 2.76 -6.20 3.86
N VAL A 70 3.90 -6.89 3.83
CA VAL A 70 5.23 -6.35 4.11
C VAL A 70 5.68 -5.32 3.08
N ASN A 71 5.47 -5.57 1.79
CA ASN A 71 6.01 -4.74 0.71
C ASN A 71 4.95 -4.08 -0.19
N ILE A 72 5.37 -3.09 -0.97
CA ILE A 72 4.49 -2.31 -1.86
C ILE A 72 3.75 -3.21 -2.85
N LYS A 73 4.37 -4.29 -3.35
CA LYS A 73 3.70 -5.22 -4.29
C LYS A 73 2.51 -5.93 -3.63
N GLN A 74 2.69 -6.40 -2.40
CA GLN A 74 1.64 -7.07 -1.65
C GLN A 74 0.48 -6.13 -1.36
N ARG A 75 0.75 -4.91 -0.86
CA ARG A 75 -0.29 -3.88 -0.62
C ARG A 75 -1.00 -3.45 -1.90
N ARG A 76 -0.25 -3.27 -2.99
CA ARG A 76 -0.80 -2.98 -4.32
C ARG A 76 -1.77 -4.08 -4.76
N ASP A 77 -1.36 -5.34 -4.65
CA ASP A 77 -2.18 -6.46 -5.12
C ASP A 77 -3.39 -6.69 -4.18
N PHE A 78 -3.27 -6.35 -2.90
CA PHE A 78 -4.42 -6.26 -1.98
C PHE A 78 -5.42 -5.20 -2.45
N TYR A 79 -4.96 -3.98 -2.76
CA TYR A 79 -5.86 -2.94 -3.29
C TYR A 79 -6.53 -3.39 -4.58
N LYS A 80 -5.80 -4.09 -5.46
CA LYS A 80 -6.36 -4.67 -6.69
C LYS A 80 -7.48 -5.65 -6.40
N TRP A 81 -7.24 -6.58 -5.49
CA TRP A 81 -8.25 -7.53 -5.06
C TRP A 81 -9.45 -6.80 -4.44
N LEU A 82 -9.22 -5.88 -3.52
CA LEU A 82 -10.28 -5.21 -2.78
C LEU A 82 -11.19 -4.38 -3.69
N PHE A 83 -10.66 -3.56 -4.60
CA PHE A 83 -11.54 -2.78 -5.47
C PHE A 83 -12.34 -3.68 -6.44
N ASN A 84 -11.80 -4.84 -6.83
CA ASN A 84 -12.58 -5.81 -7.62
C ASN A 84 -13.74 -6.38 -6.79
N GLU A 85 -13.51 -6.72 -5.52
CA GLU A 85 -14.59 -7.19 -4.63
C GLU A 85 -15.63 -6.09 -4.34
N LEU A 86 -15.18 -4.85 -4.15
CA LEU A 86 -16.07 -3.71 -3.96
C LEU A 86 -16.92 -3.41 -5.21
N ASN A 87 -16.34 -3.54 -6.41
CA ASN A 87 -17.08 -3.43 -7.67
C ASN A 87 -18.15 -4.53 -7.79
N LYS A 88 -17.86 -5.78 -7.39
CA LYS A 88 -18.86 -6.88 -7.37
C LYS A 88 -20.00 -6.59 -6.41
N LYS A 89 -19.72 -5.87 -5.32
CA LYS A 89 -20.70 -5.36 -4.35
C LYS A 89 -21.33 -4.02 -4.76
N GLU A 90 -21.07 -3.56 -5.99
CA GLU A 90 -21.58 -2.31 -6.57
C GLU A 90 -21.21 -1.02 -5.83
N HIS A 91 -20.14 -1.01 -5.02
CA HIS A 91 -19.62 0.23 -4.45
C HIS A 91 -18.94 1.08 -5.52
N GLU A 92 -19.19 2.38 -5.47
CA GLU A 92 -18.60 3.38 -6.40
C GLU A 92 -17.42 4.14 -5.78
N VAL A 93 -16.86 3.63 -4.68
CA VAL A 93 -15.69 4.22 -4.01
C VAL A 93 -14.47 4.17 -4.92
N ILE A 94 -13.84 5.32 -5.19
CA ILE A 94 -12.73 5.43 -6.14
C ILE A 94 -11.37 5.40 -5.43
N TRP A 95 -11.30 5.75 -4.15
CA TRP A 95 -10.03 5.84 -3.42
C TRP A 95 -9.20 4.54 -3.49
N VAL A 96 -9.83 3.36 -3.42
CA VAL A 96 -9.11 2.08 -3.52
C VAL A 96 -8.46 1.88 -4.89
N LYS A 97 -9.11 2.35 -5.97
CA LYS A 97 -8.56 2.36 -7.34
C LYS A 97 -7.37 3.32 -7.44
N MET A 98 -7.44 4.47 -6.76
CA MET A 98 -6.34 5.43 -6.66
C MET A 98 -5.15 4.83 -5.89
N ALA A 99 -5.40 4.20 -4.74
CA ALA A 99 -4.36 3.56 -3.94
C ALA A 99 -3.65 2.43 -4.70
N TYR A 100 -4.40 1.62 -5.46
CA TYR A 100 -3.83 0.64 -6.39
C TYR A 100 -2.92 1.31 -7.44
N PHE A 101 -3.43 2.37 -8.09
CA PHE A 101 -2.69 3.09 -9.12
C PHE A 101 -1.39 3.69 -8.58
N ILE A 102 -1.45 4.42 -7.46
CA ILE A 102 -0.29 5.03 -6.83
C ILE A 102 0.70 3.97 -6.36
N SER A 103 0.24 2.87 -5.75
CA SER A 103 1.12 1.76 -5.34
C SER A 103 1.82 1.12 -6.54
N LYS A 104 1.15 1.01 -7.69
CA LYS A 104 1.78 0.56 -8.94
C LYS A 104 2.88 1.52 -9.41
N LYS A 105 2.67 2.83 -9.28
CA LYS A 105 3.68 3.85 -9.63
C LYS A 105 4.83 3.92 -8.64
N MET A 106 4.57 3.88 -7.34
CA MET A 106 5.59 3.80 -6.30
C MET A 106 6.48 2.58 -6.48
N HIS A 107 5.89 1.43 -6.83
CA HIS A 107 6.69 0.23 -7.08
C HIS A 107 7.70 0.41 -8.21
N LEU A 108 7.44 1.24 -9.23
CA LEU A 108 8.39 1.47 -10.31
C LEU A 108 9.71 2.06 -9.80
N VAL A 109 9.72 2.82 -8.70
CA VAL A 109 10.98 3.35 -8.15
C VAL A 109 11.92 2.24 -7.66
N GLU A 110 11.42 1.01 -7.50
CA GLU A 110 12.17 -0.18 -7.08
C GLU A 110 12.55 -1.11 -8.24
N VAL A 111 12.06 -0.88 -9.47
CA VAL A 111 12.22 -1.81 -10.60
C VAL A 111 13.05 -1.20 -11.72
N PHE A 112 13.88 -2.02 -12.35
CA PHE A 112 14.65 -1.64 -13.55
C PHE A 112 13.72 -1.25 -14.73
N PRO A 113 14.07 -0.24 -15.54
CA PRO A 113 15.27 0.60 -15.44
C PRO A 113 15.12 1.79 -14.48
N TYR A 114 13.91 2.09 -14.01
CA TYR A 114 13.60 3.26 -13.17
C TYR A 114 14.36 3.26 -11.83
N SER A 115 14.70 2.07 -11.32
CA SER A 115 15.48 1.90 -10.09
C SER A 115 16.90 2.48 -10.17
N ILE A 116 17.46 2.62 -11.38
CA ILE A 116 18.79 3.23 -11.63
C ILE A 116 18.76 4.71 -11.27
N PHE A 117 17.69 5.39 -11.68
CA PHE A 117 17.53 6.84 -11.47
C PHE A 117 16.88 7.18 -10.12
N SER A 118 16.50 6.16 -9.34
CA SER A 118 15.81 6.33 -8.07
C SER A 118 16.77 6.19 -6.87
N LYS A 119 16.97 7.30 -6.16
CA LYS A 119 17.81 7.34 -4.94
C LYS A 119 17.27 6.41 -3.85
N ARG A 120 18.17 5.86 -3.02
CA ARG A 120 17.82 4.98 -1.88
C ARG A 120 16.84 5.66 -0.92
N THR A 121 17.03 6.94 -0.62
CA THR A 121 16.15 7.74 0.26
C THR A 121 14.72 7.82 -0.29
N ILE A 122 14.55 8.03 -1.59
CA ILE A 122 13.23 8.07 -2.25
C ILE A 122 12.53 6.71 -2.14
N LYS A 123 13.27 5.60 -2.27
CA LYS A 123 12.73 4.25 -2.05
C LYS A 123 12.27 4.06 -0.60
N VAL A 124 13.01 4.58 0.38
CA VAL A 124 12.61 4.54 1.80
C VAL A 124 11.30 5.32 2.01
N TYR A 125 11.20 6.54 1.53
CA TYR A 125 9.97 7.33 1.65
C TYR A 125 8.77 6.69 0.94
N ALA A 126 8.97 6.08 -0.24
CA ALA A 126 7.90 5.35 -0.92
C ALA A 126 7.40 4.15 -0.10
N LYS A 127 8.31 3.38 0.52
CA LYS A 127 7.96 2.26 1.40
C LYS A 127 7.25 2.74 2.67
N GLN A 128 7.75 3.81 3.28
CA GLN A 128 7.18 4.40 4.49
C GLN A 128 5.76 4.92 4.20
N GLY A 129 5.59 5.79 3.18
CA GLY A 129 4.28 6.30 2.80
C GLY A 129 3.29 5.19 2.45
N SER A 130 3.71 4.19 1.66
CA SER A 130 2.86 3.04 1.34
C SER A 130 2.44 2.26 2.60
N LYS A 131 3.35 2.03 3.55
CA LYS A 131 3.02 1.35 4.81
C LYS A 131 2.07 2.19 5.66
N THR A 132 2.39 3.47 5.85
CA THR A 132 1.62 4.38 6.69
C THR A 132 0.18 4.51 6.22
N VAL A 133 -0.05 4.77 4.92
CA VAL A 133 -1.42 4.86 4.38
C VAL A 133 -2.15 3.53 4.51
N PHE A 134 -1.51 2.42 4.15
CA PHE A 134 -2.14 1.11 4.17
C PHE A 134 -2.56 0.69 5.57
N ASN A 135 -1.70 0.86 6.57
CA ASN A 135 -1.99 0.46 7.95
C ASN A 135 -3.11 1.33 8.54
N ASN A 136 -3.09 2.65 8.30
CA ASN A 136 -4.10 3.55 8.87
C ASN A 136 -5.49 3.35 8.22
N VAL A 137 -5.55 3.12 6.91
CA VAL A 137 -6.85 2.96 6.22
C VAL A 137 -7.48 1.59 6.45
N PHE A 138 -6.70 0.59 6.90
CA PHE A 138 -7.10 -0.82 6.86
C PHE A 138 -8.43 -1.08 7.59
N ILE A 139 -8.63 -0.46 8.74
CA ILE A 139 -9.87 -0.54 9.52
C ILE A 139 -11.06 0.08 8.79
N GLU A 140 -10.87 1.17 8.04
CA GLU A 140 -11.93 1.80 7.27
C GLU A 140 -12.28 0.97 6.03
N LEU A 141 -11.29 0.28 5.44
CA LEU A 141 -11.53 -0.70 4.37
C LEU A 141 -12.28 -1.93 4.87
N GLN A 142 -11.99 -2.40 6.09
CA GLN A 142 -12.72 -3.49 6.72
C GLN A 142 -14.20 -3.13 6.89
N LYS A 143 -14.49 -1.94 7.44
CA LYS A 143 -15.86 -1.44 7.57
C LYS A 143 -16.55 -1.31 6.22
N LEU A 144 -15.86 -0.76 5.22
CA LEU A 144 -16.39 -0.62 3.86
C LEU A 144 -16.73 -1.99 3.25
N TYR A 145 -15.82 -2.95 3.35
CA TYR A 145 -15.99 -4.30 2.80
C TYR A 145 -17.15 -5.07 3.45
N ASN A 146 -17.33 -4.90 4.77
CA ASN A 146 -18.39 -5.56 5.54
C ASN A 146 -19.73 -4.80 5.52
N SER A 147 -19.75 -3.59 4.97
CA SER A 147 -20.95 -2.76 4.90
C SER A 147 -22.05 -3.45 4.09
N GLN A 148 -23.26 -3.50 4.65
CA GLN A 148 -24.48 -3.85 3.91
C GLN A 148 -25.00 -2.64 3.11
N VAL A 149 -24.59 -1.42 3.49
CA VAL A 149 -24.94 -0.20 2.77
C VAL A 149 -23.99 -0.04 1.58
N ILE A 150 -24.56 -0.11 0.37
CA ILE A 150 -23.82 0.15 -0.86
C ILE A 150 -23.60 1.65 -0.99
N LEU A 151 -22.33 2.05 -1.10
CA LEU A 151 -21.96 3.46 -1.28
C LEU A 151 -21.98 3.80 -2.77
N LYS A 152 -23.00 4.52 -3.21
CA LYS A 152 -23.12 5.08 -4.55
C LYS A 152 -23.07 6.62 -4.51
N THR A 153 -22.73 7.21 -5.65
CA THR A 153 -22.81 8.64 -5.98
C THR A 153 -22.26 9.54 -4.86
N GLY A 154 -23.10 10.39 -4.26
CA GLY A 154 -22.71 11.37 -3.24
C GLY A 154 -22.12 10.72 -1.99
N LYS A 155 -22.62 9.56 -1.56
CA LYS A 155 -22.08 8.86 -0.38
C LYS A 155 -20.68 8.31 -0.65
N ALA A 156 -20.45 7.74 -1.82
CA ALA A 156 -19.12 7.28 -2.24
C ALA A 156 -18.14 8.46 -2.35
N ILE A 157 -18.57 9.58 -2.94
CA ILE A 157 -17.77 10.80 -3.02
C ILE A 157 -17.43 11.34 -1.63
N GLY A 158 -18.40 11.39 -0.71
CA GLY A 158 -18.19 11.81 0.67
C GLY A 158 -17.15 10.94 1.36
N TRP A 159 -17.27 9.61 1.24
CA TRP A 159 -16.32 8.67 1.81
C TRP A 159 -14.91 8.87 1.26
N ASP A 160 -14.74 8.99 -0.07
CA ASP A 160 -13.45 9.25 -0.70
C ASP A 160 -12.81 10.54 -0.17
N LYS A 161 -13.59 11.63 -0.06
CA LYS A 161 -13.12 12.92 0.47
C LYS A 161 -12.66 12.80 1.91
N THR A 162 -13.43 12.11 2.76
CA THR A 162 -13.05 11.89 4.16
C THR A 162 -11.74 11.13 4.29
N ILE A 163 -11.59 10.02 3.56
CA ILE A 163 -10.35 9.23 3.60
C ILE A 163 -9.16 10.02 3.03
N LEU A 164 -9.34 10.74 1.92
CA LEU A 164 -8.29 11.59 1.37
C LEU A 164 -7.87 12.69 2.34
N LYS A 165 -8.81 13.28 3.08
CA LYS A 165 -8.48 14.31 4.09
C LYS A 165 -7.60 13.70 5.18
N LYS A 166 -7.99 12.56 5.77
CA LYS A 166 -7.18 11.84 6.76
C LYS A 166 -5.81 11.48 6.21
N GLU A 167 -5.76 10.93 4.99
CA GLU A 167 -4.52 10.56 4.33
C GLU A 167 -3.56 11.75 4.22
N GLN A 168 -4.02 12.86 3.63
CA GLN A 168 -3.17 13.98 3.27
C GLN A 168 -2.76 14.85 4.47
N TYR A 169 -3.63 15.00 5.47
CA TYR A 169 -3.41 15.91 6.60
C TYR A 169 -2.89 15.21 7.86
N GLU A 170 -3.24 13.94 8.07
CA GLU A 170 -2.90 13.23 9.32
C GLU A 170 -1.84 12.16 9.06
N TRP A 171 -2.03 11.30 8.07
CA TRP A 171 -1.20 10.09 7.93
C TRP A 171 0.14 10.37 7.27
N ILE A 172 0.15 11.07 6.13
CA ILE A 172 1.40 11.26 5.36
C ILE A 172 2.05 12.62 5.58
N ASP A 173 1.36 13.55 6.24
CA ASP A 173 1.87 14.92 6.42
C ASP A 173 3.17 14.94 7.23
N GLY A 174 3.26 14.13 8.29
CA GLY A 174 4.49 13.95 9.07
C GLY A 174 5.68 13.43 8.23
N ILE A 175 5.43 12.60 7.22
CA ILE A 175 6.48 12.11 6.32
C ILE A 175 7.04 13.26 5.47
N TYR A 176 6.18 14.15 4.97
CA TYR A 176 6.63 15.32 4.21
C TYR A 176 7.40 16.31 5.08
N LYS A 177 6.93 16.57 6.30
CA LYS A 177 7.58 17.49 7.26
C LYS A 177 8.96 17.02 7.72
N THR A 178 9.18 15.71 7.76
CA THR A 178 10.47 15.12 8.16
C THR A 178 11.45 14.96 7.00
N MET A 179 11.05 15.28 5.78
CA MET A 179 11.87 15.13 4.58
C MET A 179 12.79 16.35 4.40
N ASP A 180 14.08 16.12 4.15
CA ASP A 180 14.98 17.21 3.80
C ASP A 180 14.62 17.84 2.44
N ALA A 181 15.00 19.10 2.25
CA ALA A 181 14.66 19.88 1.07
C ALA A 181 15.12 19.23 -0.25
N LYS A 182 16.25 18.50 -0.25
CA LYS A 182 16.79 17.84 -1.45
C LYS A 182 15.94 16.63 -1.85
N ASN A 183 15.51 15.83 -0.87
CA ASN A 183 14.62 14.71 -1.10
C ASN A 183 13.22 15.18 -1.49
N LEU A 184 12.69 16.22 -0.83
CA LEU A 184 11.39 16.81 -1.17
C LEU A 184 11.38 17.33 -2.62
N LYS A 185 12.40 18.12 -3.00
CA LYS A 185 12.56 18.60 -4.39
C LYS A 185 12.68 17.47 -5.40
N THR A 186 13.31 16.35 -5.03
CA THR A 186 13.40 15.17 -5.90
C THR A 186 12.02 14.53 -6.09
N LEU A 187 11.26 14.34 -5.02
CA LEU A 187 9.92 13.77 -5.07
C LEU A 187 8.94 14.67 -5.85
N GLU A 188 9.05 15.99 -5.66
CA GLU A 188 8.28 16.98 -6.40
C GLU A 188 8.58 16.92 -7.91
N ARG A 189 9.85 16.78 -8.31
CA ARG A 189 10.22 16.58 -9.72
C ARG A 189 9.63 15.30 -10.31
N ILE A 190 9.57 14.22 -9.52
CA ILE A 190 8.95 12.96 -9.93
C ILE A 190 7.44 13.17 -10.13
N ALA A 191 6.74 13.73 -9.15
CA ALA A 191 5.30 13.98 -9.19
C ALA A 191 4.91 14.93 -10.33
N LYS A 192 5.74 15.94 -10.61
CA LYS A 192 5.58 16.86 -11.75
C LYS A 192 5.99 16.26 -13.11
N GLY A 193 6.53 15.04 -13.14
CA GLY A 193 7.00 14.39 -14.36
C GLY A 193 8.09 15.17 -15.09
N LYS A 194 8.99 15.84 -14.35
CA LYS A 194 10.08 16.65 -14.92
C LYS A 194 11.19 15.77 -15.49
N PHE A 195 11.70 16.10 -16.67
CA PHE A 195 12.78 15.38 -17.36
C PHE A 195 12.45 13.89 -17.56
N LEU A 196 13.37 12.97 -17.29
CA LEU A 196 13.19 11.52 -17.44
C LEU A 196 12.03 10.96 -16.59
N TYR A 197 11.59 11.66 -15.54
CA TYR A 197 10.43 11.25 -14.74
C TYR A 197 9.10 11.39 -15.49
N GLY A 198 9.09 12.05 -16.66
CA GLY A 198 7.92 12.14 -17.52
C GLY A 198 7.40 10.78 -17.99
N LEU A 199 8.23 9.74 -17.99
CA LEU A 199 7.86 8.35 -18.30
C LEU A 199 7.10 7.67 -17.14
N LEU A 200 7.30 8.12 -15.90
CA LEU A 200 6.65 7.54 -14.72
C LEU A 200 5.22 8.06 -14.56
N VAL A 201 5.00 9.35 -14.82
CA VAL A 201 3.74 10.06 -14.56
C VAL A 201 3.12 10.59 -15.86
N PRO A 202 1.95 10.06 -16.29
CA PRO A 202 1.21 10.55 -17.45
C PRO A 202 0.97 12.06 -17.37
N LYS A 203 1.07 12.77 -18.51
CA LYS A 203 0.97 14.24 -18.58
C LYS A 203 -0.27 14.79 -17.87
N ILE A 204 -1.42 14.15 -18.07
CA ILE A 204 -2.72 14.57 -17.54
C ILE A 204 -2.84 14.53 -16.01
N ILE A 205 -1.97 13.77 -15.34
CA ILE A 205 -1.96 13.67 -13.86
C ILE A 205 -0.63 14.16 -13.26
N ARG A 206 0.11 15.02 -13.96
CA ARG A 206 1.30 15.61 -13.36
C ARG A 206 0.87 16.58 -12.27
N PHE A 207 1.46 16.41 -11.09
CA PHE A 207 1.18 17.27 -9.93
C PHE A 207 1.48 18.73 -10.26
N LYS A 208 0.71 19.66 -9.69
CA LYS A 208 0.93 21.10 -9.78
C LYS A 208 0.89 21.68 -8.36
N GLY A 209 1.72 22.69 -8.09
CA GLY A 209 1.83 23.31 -6.77
C GLY A 209 2.94 22.72 -5.89
N ASN A 210 2.86 22.98 -4.59
CA ASN A 210 3.86 22.62 -3.60
C ASN A 210 3.49 21.30 -2.91
N LEU A 211 4.42 20.33 -2.94
CA LEU A 211 4.16 19.01 -2.40
C LEU A 211 4.16 18.98 -0.86
N SER A 212 4.76 19.96 -0.18
CA SER A 212 4.72 20.04 1.28
C SER A 212 3.34 20.46 1.81
N GLU A 213 2.49 21.06 0.99
CA GLU A 213 1.19 21.59 1.42
C GLU A 213 0.09 20.53 1.29
N ALA A 214 -0.45 20.08 2.43
CA ALA A 214 -1.48 19.05 2.49
C ALA A 214 -2.73 19.41 1.67
N GLU A 215 -3.13 20.67 1.66
CA GLU A 215 -4.28 21.15 0.90
C GLU A 215 -4.09 21.01 -0.61
N ILE A 216 -2.92 21.40 -1.13
CA ILE A 216 -2.61 21.23 -2.55
C ILE A 216 -2.63 19.74 -2.92
N ARG A 217 -2.07 18.86 -2.07
CA ARG A 217 -2.10 17.41 -2.30
C ARG A 217 -3.53 16.86 -2.31
N TYR A 218 -4.37 17.31 -1.37
CA TYR A 218 -5.76 16.92 -1.25
C TYR A 218 -6.59 17.36 -2.46
N ASN A 219 -6.48 18.62 -2.88
CA ASN A 219 -7.19 19.14 -4.05
C ASN A 219 -6.74 18.41 -5.32
N TYR A 220 -5.43 18.19 -5.51
CA TYR A 220 -4.92 17.37 -6.60
C TYR A 220 -5.51 15.96 -6.60
N ALA A 221 -5.61 15.31 -5.43
CA ALA A 221 -6.14 13.95 -5.34
C ALA A 221 -7.62 13.90 -5.77
N ILE A 222 -8.42 14.90 -5.39
CA ILE A 222 -9.85 14.98 -5.72
C ILE A 222 -10.10 15.40 -7.16
N GLU A 223 -9.42 16.43 -7.63
CA GLU A 223 -9.75 17.10 -8.89
C GLU A 223 -9.04 16.48 -10.09
N VAL A 224 -7.89 15.84 -9.86
CA VAL A 224 -7.05 15.30 -10.94
C VAL A 224 -6.95 13.78 -10.87
N LEU A 225 -6.49 13.26 -9.73
CA LEU A 225 -6.19 11.83 -9.63
C LEU A 225 -7.46 10.97 -9.60
N LYS A 226 -8.48 11.38 -8.84
CA LYS A 226 -9.73 10.64 -8.73
C LYS A 226 -10.45 10.50 -10.08
N PRO A 227 -10.75 11.57 -10.86
CA PRO A 227 -11.39 11.45 -12.16
C PRO A 227 -10.56 10.61 -13.15
N TYR A 228 -9.24 10.74 -13.10
CA TYR A 228 -8.35 9.91 -13.92
C TYR A 228 -8.47 8.42 -13.59
N CYS A 229 -8.42 8.06 -12.30
CA CYS A 229 -8.54 6.68 -11.86
C CYS A 229 -9.94 6.11 -12.10
N GLU A 230 -10.98 6.92 -11.94
CA GLU A 230 -12.34 6.53 -12.27
C GLU A 230 -12.46 6.14 -13.74
N ASN A 231 -12.01 6.98 -14.67
CA ASN A 231 -12.07 6.69 -16.10
C ASN A 231 -11.13 5.56 -16.55
N ARG A 232 -10.02 5.35 -15.84
CA ARG A 232 -9.03 4.30 -16.18
C ARG A 232 -9.53 2.88 -15.92
N TYR A 233 -10.46 2.71 -14.97
CA TYR A 233 -10.96 1.41 -14.53
C TYR A 233 -12.49 1.31 -14.63
N LYS A 234 -13.09 2.10 -15.52
CA LYS A 234 -14.39 1.80 -16.14
C LYS A 234 -14.17 0.66 -17.13
#